data_AF-A0A182JSF1-F1
#
_entry.id   AF-A0A182JSF1-F1
#
_cell.length_a   1.000
_cell.length_b   1.000
_cell.length_c   1.000
_cell.angle_alpha   90.00
_cell.angle_beta   90.00
_cell.angle_gamma   90.00
#
_symmetry.space_group_name_H-M   'P 1'
#
loop_
_entity.id
_entity.type
_entity.pdbx_description
1 polymer ?
#
loop_
_entity_poly.entity_id
_entity_poly.type
_entity_poly.pdbx_seq_one_letter_code
_entity_poly.pdbx_strand_id
1 'polypeptide(L)' 'PCDRNLRDCELISCRLRRVEPLCRLPGSALQQLAMCGFYEDLEKGVTLFRAGEQGRYWYAVLGGQLEVRYHAADTKDG' A
#
# COMPACT_ATOMS: atom_id res chain seq x y z
N PRO A 1 -13.85 -2.23 -5.02
CA PRO A 1 -13.79 -1.56 -6.34
C PRO A 1 -15.14 -1.11 -6.88
N CYS A 2 -16.22 -1.86 -6.63
CA CYS A 2 -17.51 -1.71 -7.32
C CYS A 2 -18.24 -0.37 -7.13
N ASP A 3 -18.00 0.37 -6.04
CA ASP A 3 -18.67 1.66 -5.79
C ASP A 3 -17.81 2.90 -6.12
N ARG A 4 -16.62 2.69 -6.70
CA ARG A 4 -15.68 3.78 -6.98
C ARG A 4 -16.13 4.58 -8.20
N ASN A 5 -16.35 5.88 -8.03
CA ASN A 5 -16.66 6.78 -9.15
C ASN A 5 -15.39 7.46 -9.70
N LEU A 6 -15.53 8.20 -10.80
CA LEU A 6 -14.40 8.88 -11.46
C LEU A 6 -13.69 9.88 -10.55
N ARG A 7 -14.44 10.60 -9.72
CA ARG A 7 -13.89 11.59 -8.77
C ARG A 7 -13.05 10.91 -7.69
N ASP A 8 -13.47 9.75 -7.21
CA ASP A 8 -12.69 8.96 -6.26
C ASP A 8 -11.37 8.51 -6.90
N CYS A 9 -11.41 8.06 -8.17
CA CYS A 9 -10.22 7.67 -8.92
C CYS A 9 -9.23 8.82 -9.09
N GLU A 10 -9.72 10.04 -9.37
CA GLU A 10 -8.89 11.24 -9.46
C GLU A 10 -8.23 11.57 -8.12
N LEU A 11 -9.01 11.54 -7.03
CA LEU A 11 -8.51 11.80 -5.68
C LEU A 11 -7.42 10.79 -5.28
N ILE A 12 -7.66 9.50 -5.52
CA ILE A 12 -6.69 8.43 -5.23
C ILE A 12 -5.44 8.62 -6.10
N SER A 13 -5.58 8.94 -7.38
CA SER A 13 -4.45 9.21 -8.28
C SER A 13 -3.57 10.37 -7.78
N CYS A 14 -4.18 11.45 -7.30
CA CYS A 14 -3.45 12.56 -6.67
C CYS A 14 -2.69 12.13 -5.41
N ARG A 15 -3.27 11.24 -4.58
CA ARG A 15 -2.60 10.71 -3.40
C ARG A 15 -1.43 9.80 -3.76
N LEU A 16 -1.60 8.93 -4.77
CA LEU A 16 -0.54 8.05 -5.26
C LEU A 16 0.68 8.84 -5.74
N ARG A 17 0.49 10.02 -6.33
CA ARG A 17 1.61 10.92 -6.72
C ARG A 17 2.47 11.41 -5.56
N ARG A 18 2.02 11.31 -4.31
CA ARG A 18 2.79 11.70 -3.13
C ARG A 18 3.74 10.59 -2.65
N VAL A 19 3.61 9.39 -3.21
CA VAL A 19 4.45 8.23 -2.87
C VAL A 19 5.63 8.19 -3.85
N GLU A 20 6.84 8.26 -3.31
CA GLU A 20 8.08 8.57 -4.05
C GLU A 20 8.46 7.62 -5.20
N PRO A 21 8.09 6.32 -5.22
CA PRO A 21 8.20 5.50 -6.43
C PRO A 21 7.03 5.69 -7.42
N LEU A 22 5.82 5.97 -6.92
CA LEU A 22 4.62 6.03 -7.76
C LEU A 22 4.51 7.34 -8.52
N CYS A 23 5.08 8.43 -8.01
CA CYS A 23 5.04 9.75 -8.64
C CYS A 23 5.67 9.80 -10.04
N ARG A 24 6.54 8.84 -10.36
CA ARG A 24 7.23 8.72 -11.66
C ARG A 24 6.43 7.94 -12.69
N LEU A 25 5.35 7.28 -12.29
CA LEU A 25 4.50 6.51 -13.19
C LEU A 25 3.68 7.44 -14.10
N PRO A 26 3.40 7.03 -15.35
CA PRO A 26 2.48 7.76 -16.22
C PRO A 26 1.11 7.97 -15.55
N GLY A 27 0.44 9.08 -15.86
CA GLY A 27 -0.88 9.39 -15.30
C GLY A 27 -1.92 8.29 -15.54
N SER A 28 -1.88 7.65 -16.71
CA SER A 28 -2.74 6.51 -17.04
C SER A 28 -2.50 5.30 -16.13
N ALA A 29 -1.25 5.02 -15.75
CA ALA A 29 -0.92 3.93 -14.83
C ALA A 29 -1.41 4.22 -13.42
N LEU A 30 -1.29 5.47 -12.94
CA LEU A 30 -1.85 5.89 -11.65
C LEU A 30 -3.38 5.78 -11.63
N GLN A 31 -4.03 6.14 -12.74
CA GLN A 31 -5.47 6.03 -12.87
C GLN A 31 -5.91 4.56 -12.89
N GLN A 32 -5.19 3.67 -13.56
CA GLN A 32 -5.44 2.23 -13.51
C GLN A 32 -5.26 1.64 -12.10
N LEU A 33 -4.21 2.05 -11.38
CA LEU A 33 -4.02 1.69 -9.98
C LEU A 33 -5.20 2.18 -9.12
N ALA A 34 -5.65 3.41 -9.35
CA ALA A 34 -6.81 3.96 -8.66
C ALA A 34 -8.12 3.25 -9.01
N MET A 35 -8.29 2.72 -10.22
CA MET A 35 -9.49 1.96 -10.61
C MET A 35 -9.49 0.53 -10.06
N CYS A 36 -8.36 -0.17 -10.15
CA CYS A 36 -8.28 -1.60 -9.86
C CYS A 36 -7.87 -1.91 -8.42
N GLY A 37 -7.16 -0.99 -7.74
CA GLY A 37 -6.67 -1.20 -6.37
C GLY A 37 -7.78 -1.13 -5.33
N PHE A 38 -7.54 -1.73 -4.16
CA PHE A 38 -8.36 -1.51 -2.98
C PHE A 38 -7.91 -0.23 -2.28
N TYR A 39 -8.88 0.59 -1.87
CA TYR A 39 -8.64 1.79 -1.07
C TYR A 39 -9.38 1.57 0.24
N GLU A 40 -8.64 1.37 1.32
CA GLU A 40 -9.19 1.01 2.63
C GLU A 40 -8.49 1.80 3.73
N ASP A 41 -9.25 2.14 4.77
CA ASP A 41 -8.71 2.67 6.01
C ASP A 41 -8.54 1.49 6.98
N LEU A 42 -7.39 1.42 7.65
CA LEU A 42 -7.06 0.34 8.57
C LEU A 42 -7.04 0.85 10.00
N GLU A 43 -7.57 0.03 10.91
CA GLU A 43 -7.51 0.32 12.34
C GLU A 43 -6.10 0.17 12.91
N LYS A 44 -5.84 0.89 14.00
CA LYS A 44 -4.57 0.78 14.73
C LYS A 44 -4.40 -0.65 15.26
N GLY A 45 -3.23 -1.24 15.01
CA GLY A 45 -2.87 -2.58 15.49
C GLY A 45 -3.09 -3.70 14.45
N VAL A 46 -3.64 -3.40 13.28
CA VAL A 46 -3.73 -4.36 12.17
C VAL A 46 -2.34 -4.74 11.68
N THR A 47 -2.07 -6.05 11.56
CA THR A 47 -0.85 -6.59 10.96
C THR A 47 -1.07 -6.85 9.48
N LEU A 48 -0.34 -6.15 8.60
CA LEU A 48 -0.45 -6.30 7.14
C LEU A 48 0.39 -7.46 6.58
N PHE A 49 1.59 -7.64 7.10
CA PHE A 49 2.53 -8.66 6.64
C PHE A 49 3.16 -9.35 7.84
N ARG A 50 3.38 -10.66 7.69
CA ARG A 50 4.22 -11.44 8.59
C ARG A 50 5.37 -12.06 7.80
N ALA A 51 6.57 -11.97 8.34
CA ALA A 51 7.75 -12.58 7.73
C ALA A 51 7.55 -14.10 7.61
N GLY A 52 7.91 -14.66 6.46
CA GLY A 52 7.74 -16.08 6.16
C GLY A 52 6.34 -16.46 5.62
N GLU A 53 5.34 -15.57 5.68
CA GLU A 53 4.05 -15.80 5.03
C GLU A 53 4.09 -15.36 3.56
N GLN A 54 3.36 -16.08 2.70
CA GLN A 54 3.22 -15.70 1.29
C GLN A 54 2.41 -14.41 1.18
N GLY A 55 3.03 -13.36 0.65
CA GLY A 55 2.34 -12.10 0.34
C GLY A 55 1.30 -12.29 -0.77
N ARG A 56 0.06 -11.87 -0.51
CA ARG A 56 -1.03 -11.88 -1.51
C ARG A 56 -1.19 -10.54 -2.23
N TYR A 57 -0.86 -9.46 -1.54
CA TYR A 57 -1.04 -8.09 -2.01
C TYR A 57 0.20 -7.24 -1.67
N TRP A 58 0.30 -6.08 -2.29
CA TRP A 58 1.22 -5.01 -1.90
C TRP A 58 0.39 -3.81 -1.47
N TYR A 59 0.95 -2.97 -0.60
CA TYR A 59 0.27 -1.80 -0.05
C TYR A 59 1.12 -0.55 -0.27
N ALA A 60 0.48 0.55 -0.68
CA ALA A 60 1.04 1.89 -0.58
C ALA A 60 0.37 2.63 0.57
N VAL A 61 1.17 3.16 1.49
CA VAL A 61 0.67 3.98 2.61
C VAL A 61 0.39 5.39 2.08
N LEU A 62 -0.89 5.73 1.95
CA LEU A 62 -1.34 7.05 1.46
C LEU A 62 -1.51 8.08 2.60
N GLY A 63 -1.61 7.60 3.84
CA GLY A 63 -1.71 8.40 5.05
C GLY A 63 -1.46 7.52 6.28
N GLY A 64 -1.03 8.16 7.38
CA GLY A 64 -0.63 7.45 8.61
C GLY A 64 0.79 6.92 8.55
N GLN A 65 1.08 5.94 9.41
CA GLN A 65 2.40 5.33 9.56
C GLN A 65 2.26 3.82 9.82
N LEU A 66 3.27 3.07 9.40
CA LEU A 66 3.40 1.65 9.71
C LEU A 66 4.69 1.44 10.52
N GLU A 67 4.64 0.48 11.43
CA GLU A 67 5.82 -0.04 12.10
C GLU A 67 6.27 -1.31 11.38
N VAL A 68 7.53 -1.35 10.94
CA VAL A 68 8.14 -2.55 10.35
C VAL A 68 9.12 -3.12 11.36
N ARG A 69 8.86 -4.34 11.83
CA ARG A 69 9.75 -5.08 12.74
C ARG A 69 10.43 -6.19 11.96
N TYR A 70 11.76 -6.13 11.90
CA TYR A 70 12.57 -7.24 11.44
C TYR A 70 13.05 -8.03 12.65
N HIS A 71 12.57 -9.26 12.80
CA HIS A 71 13.21 -10.20 13.69
C HIS A 71 14.34 -10.83 12.89
N ALA A 72 15.56 -10.32 13.07
CA ALA A 72 16.72 -11.12 12.73
C ALA A 72 16.52 -12.47 13.43
N ALA A 73 16.70 -13.58 12.70
CA ALA A 73 16.84 -14.85 13.38
C ALA A 73 17.91 -14.61 14.44
N ASP A 74 17.58 -14.86 15.71
CA ASP A 74 18.62 -15.03 16.72
C ASP A 74 19.58 -16.04 16.10
N THR A 75 20.75 -15.56 15.68
CA THR A 75 21.88 -16.42 15.39
C THR A 75 22.19 -17.04 16.73
N LYS A 76 21.48 -18.11 17.09
CA LYS A 76 21.83 -18.93 18.23
C LYS A 76 23.21 -19.47 17.93
N ASP A 77 24.13 -19.03 18.77
CA ASP A 77 25.56 -19.25 18.78
C ASP A 77 26.00 -20.70 18.52
N GLY A 78 27.26 -20.80 18.08
CA GLY A 78 28.09 -22.01 18.06
C GLY A 78 29.50 -21.70 17.60
#